data_AF-A0A2Z4J8F1-F1
#
_entry.id   AF-A0A2Z4J8F1-F1
#
_cell.length_a   1.000
_cell.length_b   1.000
_cell.length_c   1.000
_cell.angle_alpha   90.00
_cell.angle_beta   90.00
_cell.angle_gamma   90.00
#
_symmetry.space_group_name_H-M   'P 1'
#
loop_
_entity.id
_entity.type
_entity.pdbx_description
1 polymer ?
#
loop_
_entity_poly.entity_id
_entity_poly.type
_entity_poly.pdbx_seq_one_letter_code
_entity_poly.pdbx_strand_id
1 'polypeptide(L)'
;MTWLAPDTFLTFCRGMDLSTLTGILSEVQRPARSSGSSAGWSWVTHDAYAAPRGQGARDLARDITGHRYAGRAAQPDRVETVFLASTPACACPYGRDHQVPHCDEHPFQFAYHRGGLEQTFFNFGRRRESQRGGAAADLLVRELLDAAIVGRDAPDPGAGPDRNDDGAHTVRIIAAHFGLPSPPLHLPSL
;
A
#
# COMPACT_ATOMS: atom_id res chain seq x y z
N MET A 1 -0.76 -15.62 -11.23
CA MET A 1 -1.88 -14.93 -10.57
C MET A 1 -1.29 -13.79 -9.76
N THR A 2 -1.74 -12.57 -9.98
CA THR A 2 -1.28 -11.38 -9.24
C THR A 2 -1.95 -11.32 -7.88
N TRP A 3 -1.26 -10.82 -6.86
CA TRP A 3 -1.71 -10.72 -5.47
C TRP A 3 -2.94 -9.80 -5.27
N LEU A 4 -3.28 -9.00 -6.28
CA LEU A 4 -4.47 -8.17 -6.43
C LEU A 4 -4.80 -8.04 -7.93
N ALA A 5 -6.05 -7.76 -8.29
CA ALA A 5 -6.41 -7.45 -9.67
C ALA A 5 -5.58 -6.25 -10.20
N PRO A 6 -5.14 -6.22 -11.46
CA PRO A 6 -4.42 -5.08 -12.03
C PRO A 6 -5.20 -3.76 -11.89
N ASP A 7 -4.49 -2.64 -11.91
CA ASP A 7 -5.06 -1.28 -11.89
C ASP A 7 -6.09 -1.08 -10.77
N THR A 8 -5.79 -1.64 -9.60
CA THR A 8 -6.66 -1.61 -8.43
C THR A 8 -5.91 -0.99 -7.26
N PHE A 9 -6.57 -0.05 -6.59
CA PHE A 9 -6.13 0.46 -5.31
C PHE A 9 -6.90 -0.24 -4.19
N LEU A 10 -6.20 -0.58 -3.12
CA LEU A 10 -6.73 -1.27 -1.96
C LEU A 10 -6.33 -0.49 -0.71
N THR A 11 -7.33 -0.12 0.09
CA THR A 11 -7.13 0.53 1.39
C THR A 11 -7.72 -0.36 2.47
N PHE A 12 -6.88 -0.82 3.39
CA PHE A 12 -7.29 -1.34 4.68
C PHE A 12 -7.34 -0.17 5.68
N CYS A 13 -8.37 -0.15 6.52
CA CYS A 13 -8.56 0.84 7.56
C CYS A 13 -8.96 0.14 8.87
N ARG A 14 -8.23 0.41 9.95
CA ARG A 14 -8.54 -0.04 11.30
C ARG A 14 -8.94 1.16 12.14
N GLY A 15 -9.95 0.99 12.99
CA GLY A 15 -10.53 2.08 13.80
C GLY A 15 -11.69 2.83 13.14
N MET A 16 -12.07 2.44 11.92
CA MET A 16 -13.24 2.95 11.22
C MET A 16 -14.06 1.79 10.66
N ASP A 17 -15.39 1.84 10.81
CA ASP A 17 -16.28 0.83 10.28
C ASP A 17 -16.40 0.91 8.74
N LEU A 18 -16.91 -0.17 8.15
CA LEU A 18 -17.02 -0.31 6.70
C LEU A 18 -17.96 0.72 6.07
N SER A 19 -19.06 1.06 6.75
CA SER A 19 -20.02 2.05 6.25
C SER A 19 -19.42 3.44 6.16
N THR A 20 -18.62 3.82 7.16
CA THR A 20 -17.93 5.11 7.20
C THR A 20 -16.84 5.17 6.14
N LEU A 21 -16.05 4.11 6.00
CA LEU A 21 -15.01 4.02 4.97
C LEU A 21 -15.60 4.12 3.55
N THR A 22 -16.61 3.31 3.23
CA THR A 22 -17.25 3.33 1.91
C THR A 22 -17.98 4.65 1.63
N GLY A 23 -18.56 5.28 2.68
CA GLY A 23 -19.14 6.63 2.60
C GLY A 23 -18.12 7.70 2.22
N ILE A 24 -16.96 7.74 2.88
CA ILE A 24 -15.87 8.68 2.55
C ILE A 24 -15.43 8.49 1.10
N LEU A 25 -15.21 7.25 0.67
CA LEU A 25 -14.77 6.92 -0.69
C LEU A 25 -15.79 7.37 -1.74
N SER A 26 -17.09 7.23 -1.44
CA SER A 26 -18.16 7.72 -2.30
C SER A 26 -18.21 9.25 -2.39
N GLU A 27 -18.03 9.95 -1.27
CA GLU A 27 -17.98 11.43 -1.21
C GLU A 27 -16.87 12.02 -2.08
N VAL A 28 -15.72 11.35 -2.15
CA VAL A 28 -14.59 11.78 -2.99
C VAL A 28 -14.64 11.20 -4.41
N GLN A 29 -15.79 10.65 -4.82
CA GLN A 29 -16.03 10.08 -6.15
C GLN A 29 -15.06 8.92 -6.48
N ARG A 30 -14.76 8.08 -5.49
CA ARG A 30 -13.95 6.86 -5.62
C ARG A 30 -14.73 5.67 -5.05
N PRO A 31 -15.91 5.36 -5.60
CA PRO A 31 -16.77 4.30 -5.05
C PRO A 31 -16.05 2.96 -5.00
N ALA A 32 -16.32 2.17 -3.96
CA ALA A 32 -15.73 0.85 -3.79
C ALA A 32 -16.22 -0.11 -4.89
N ARG A 33 -15.28 -0.84 -5.51
CA ARG A 33 -15.57 -1.99 -6.39
C ARG A 33 -15.91 -3.23 -5.58
N SER A 34 -15.17 -3.45 -4.50
CA SER A 34 -15.44 -4.49 -3.52
C SER A 34 -15.02 -4.00 -2.14
N SER A 35 -15.61 -4.58 -1.10
CA SER A 35 -15.36 -4.16 0.26
C SER A 35 -15.66 -5.30 1.24
N GLY A 36 -15.14 -5.18 2.47
CA GLY A 36 -15.41 -6.14 3.53
C GLY A 36 -14.78 -5.75 4.84
N SER A 37 -15.05 -6.54 5.88
CA SER A 37 -14.44 -6.38 7.19
C SER A 37 -14.00 -7.73 7.75
N SER A 38 -12.76 -7.83 8.20
CA SER A 38 -12.20 -9.02 8.84
C SER A 38 -10.91 -8.68 9.59
N ALA A 39 -10.54 -9.47 10.60
CA ALA A 39 -9.33 -9.29 11.40
C ALA A 39 -9.15 -7.86 11.97
N GLY A 40 -10.26 -7.19 12.31
CA GLY A 40 -10.26 -5.81 12.81
C GLY A 40 -9.99 -4.73 11.76
N TRP A 41 -9.92 -5.10 10.47
CA TRP A 41 -9.78 -4.19 9.34
C TRP A 41 -11.08 -4.10 8.55
N SER A 42 -11.51 -2.88 8.26
CA SER A 42 -12.40 -2.59 7.12
C SER A 42 -11.54 -2.39 5.89
N TRP A 43 -11.97 -2.88 4.73
CA TRP A 43 -11.20 -2.72 3.50
C TRP A 43 -12.10 -2.41 2.31
N VAL A 44 -11.53 -1.67 1.36
CA VAL A 44 -12.16 -1.32 0.09
C VAL A 44 -11.15 -1.47 -1.04
N THR A 45 -11.59 -2.02 -2.17
CA THR A 45 -10.89 -1.84 -3.43
C THR A 45 -11.63 -0.80 -4.27
N HIS A 46 -10.90 -0.04 -5.07
CA HIS A 46 -11.49 0.82 -6.09
C HIS A 46 -10.56 0.92 -7.29
N ASP A 47 -11.06 1.49 -8.37
CA ASP A 47 -10.28 1.78 -9.57
C ASP A 47 -9.03 2.59 -9.25
N ALA A 48 -7.91 2.19 -9.85
CA ALA A 48 -6.77 3.07 -10.00
C ALA A 48 -7.18 4.27 -10.87
N TYR A 49 -6.65 5.44 -10.53
CA TYR A 49 -6.93 6.67 -11.26
C TYR A 49 -5.67 7.52 -11.33
N ALA A 50 -5.59 8.32 -12.40
CA ALA A 50 -4.55 9.32 -12.50
C ALA A 50 -4.79 10.41 -11.43
N ALA A 51 -3.83 10.57 -10.53
CA ALA A 51 -3.84 11.63 -9.54
C ALA A 51 -2.80 12.68 -9.94
N PRO A 52 -3.08 13.99 -9.83
CA PRO A 52 -2.04 15.00 -10.04
C PRO A 52 -0.84 14.70 -9.14
N ARG A 53 0.31 14.39 -9.75
CA ARG A 53 1.59 13.98 -9.13
C ARG A 53 1.62 12.62 -8.44
N GLY A 54 0.67 11.71 -8.68
CA GLY A 54 0.68 10.36 -8.10
C GLY A 54 0.48 10.32 -6.56
N GLN A 55 0.17 11.46 -5.92
CA GLN A 55 0.00 11.57 -4.47
C GLN A 55 -1.46 11.33 -4.03
N GLY A 56 -2.44 11.55 -4.91
CA GLY A 56 -3.85 11.63 -4.50
C GLY A 56 -4.45 10.40 -3.82
N ALA A 57 -4.05 9.17 -4.19
CA ALA A 57 -4.58 7.96 -3.52
C ALA A 57 -3.94 7.73 -2.14
N ARG A 58 -2.64 7.98 -2.02
CA ARG A 58 -1.90 7.98 -0.76
C ARG A 58 -2.36 9.11 0.16
N ASP A 59 -2.55 10.31 -0.39
CA ASP A 59 -3.11 11.45 0.33
C ASP A 59 -4.52 11.14 0.83
N LEU A 60 -5.34 10.44 0.05
CA LEU A 60 -6.64 9.98 0.52
C LEU A 60 -6.51 8.99 1.69
N ALA A 61 -5.59 8.01 1.60
CA ALA A 61 -5.31 7.08 2.70
C ALA A 61 -4.82 7.81 3.97
N ARG A 62 -3.98 8.84 3.81
CA ARG A 62 -3.56 9.75 4.88
C ARG A 62 -4.76 10.49 5.45
N ASP A 63 -5.58 11.12 4.61
CA ASP A 63 -6.70 11.96 5.01
C ASP A 63 -7.79 11.15 5.74
N ILE A 64 -7.96 9.87 5.40
CA ILE A 64 -8.82 8.91 6.15
C ILE A 64 -8.33 8.76 7.60
N THR A 65 -7.01 8.62 7.81
CA THR A 65 -6.43 8.59 9.16
C THR A 65 -6.27 9.99 9.79
N GLY A 66 -6.30 11.05 8.96
CA GLY A 66 -5.92 12.41 9.32
C GLY A 66 -7.08 13.33 9.63
N HIS A 67 -6.77 14.61 9.82
CA HIS A 67 -7.71 15.60 10.37
C HIS A 67 -9.04 15.72 9.61
N ARG A 68 -9.04 15.48 8.29
CA ARG A 68 -10.23 15.68 7.45
C ARG A 68 -11.40 14.76 7.84
N TYR A 69 -11.11 13.48 8.11
CA TYR A 69 -12.12 12.48 8.45
C TYR A 69 -11.97 11.93 9.86
N ALA A 70 -10.97 12.39 10.62
CA ALA A 70 -10.73 12.06 12.02
C ALA A 70 -12.01 12.04 12.86
N GLY A 71 -12.86 13.07 12.77
CA GLY A 71 -14.10 13.18 13.55
C GLY A 71 -15.16 12.10 13.26
N ARG A 72 -14.95 11.26 12.25
CA ARG A 72 -15.83 10.12 11.91
C ARG A 72 -15.39 8.81 12.59
N ALA A 73 -14.25 8.80 13.26
CA ALA A 73 -13.79 7.70 14.09
C ALA A 73 -13.91 8.03 15.58
N ALA A 74 -14.18 7.03 16.42
CA ALA A 74 -14.29 7.23 17.86
C ALA A 74 -12.94 7.60 18.52
N GLN A 75 -11.83 7.13 17.95
CA GLN A 75 -10.46 7.37 18.44
C GLN A 75 -9.56 7.72 17.25
N PRO A 76 -9.57 8.98 16.77
CA PRO A 76 -8.97 9.36 15.51
C PRO A 76 -7.44 9.15 15.45
N ASP A 77 -6.78 9.38 16.58
CA ASP A 77 -5.36 9.14 16.85
C ASP A 77 -4.96 7.66 16.75
N ARG A 78 -5.93 6.74 16.78
CA ARG A 78 -5.72 5.30 16.64
C ARG A 78 -6.16 4.73 15.30
N VAL A 79 -6.64 5.57 14.38
CA VAL A 79 -6.99 5.11 13.03
C VAL A 79 -5.71 4.80 12.27
N GLU A 80 -5.68 3.63 11.64
CA GLU A 80 -4.57 3.14 10.84
C GLU A 80 -5.05 2.83 9.42
N THR A 81 -4.25 3.18 8.41
CA THR A 81 -4.50 2.72 7.04
C THR A 81 -3.27 2.06 6.45
N VAL A 82 -3.51 0.94 5.75
CA VAL A 82 -2.52 0.31 4.86
C VAL A 82 -3.06 0.42 3.44
N PHE A 83 -2.34 1.16 2.61
CA PHE A 83 -2.63 1.34 1.20
C PHE A 83 -1.73 0.45 0.34
N LEU A 84 -2.32 -0.22 -0.65
CA LEU A 84 -1.65 -1.01 -1.67
C LEU A 84 -2.15 -0.63 -3.06
N ALA A 85 -1.24 -0.51 -4.02
CA ALA A 85 -1.59 -0.32 -5.44
C ALA A 85 -0.99 -1.43 -6.29
N SER A 86 -1.83 -2.12 -7.07
CA SER A 86 -1.41 -3.15 -8.02
C SER A 86 -1.00 -2.60 -9.39
N THR A 87 -0.83 -1.28 -9.51
CA THR A 87 -0.38 -0.65 -10.73
C THR A 87 1.01 -1.16 -11.12
N PRO A 88 1.27 -1.38 -12.43
CA PRO A 88 2.55 -1.88 -12.89
C PRO A 88 3.69 -0.90 -12.58
N ALA A 89 4.92 -1.40 -12.66
CA ALA A 89 6.10 -0.54 -12.58
C ALA A 89 6.13 0.45 -13.77
N CYS A 90 6.18 1.76 -13.51
CA CYS A 90 6.29 2.80 -14.55
C CYS A 90 7.50 2.50 -15.47
N ALA A 91 7.29 2.48 -16.78
CA ALA A 91 8.37 2.40 -17.77
C ALA A 91 8.99 3.78 -18.09
N CYS A 92 8.65 4.79 -17.29
CA CYS A 92 8.87 6.20 -17.58
C CYS A 92 10.37 6.56 -17.46
N PRO A 93 10.95 7.40 -18.35
CA PRO A 93 12.39 7.73 -18.33
C PRO A 93 12.88 8.41 -17.03
N TYR A 94 11.95 9.03 -16.29
CA TYR A 94 12.14 9.64 -14.96
C TYR A 94 11.71 8.71 -13.80
N GLY A 95 11.18 7.52 -14.10
CA GLY A 95 10.87 6.46 -13.14
C GLY A 95 12.13 5.77 -12.60
N ARG A 96 13.24 6.49 -12.51
CA ARG A 96 14.55 5.94 -12.16
C ARG A 96 14.64 5.70 -10.67
N ASP A 97 14.25 4.49 -10.30
CA ASP A 97 14.92 3.66 -9.31
C ASP A 97 14.76 4.03 -7.81
N HIS A 98 14.10 5.14 -7.45
CA HIS A 98 14.11 5.69 -6.08
C HIS A 98 12.75 6.26 -5.62
N GLN A 99 12.67 6.63 -4.33
CA GLN A 99 11.52 7.14 -3.57
C GLN A 99 10.77 8.36 -4.13
N VAL A 100 10.28 8.30 -5.36
CA VAL A 100 9.56 9.41 -5.99
C VAL A 100 8.22 8.88 -6.50
N PRO A 101 7.09 9.57 -6.25
CA PRO A 101 5.87 9.34 -7.03
C PRO A 101 6.23 9.47 -8.51
N HIS A 102 6.17 8.38 -9.27
CA HIS A 102 6.88 8.32 -10.55
C HIS A 102 6.16 9.03 -11.68
N CYS A 103 4.82 9.06 -11.66
CA CYS A 103 3.99 9.96 -12.46
C CYS A 103 2.52 9.95 -11.97
N ASP A 104 1.68 10.76 -12.61
CA ASP A 104 0.26 10.87 -12.29
C ASP A 104 -0.50 9.54 -12.42
N GLU A 105 -0.04 8.66 -13.30
CA GLU A 105 -0.65 7.34 -13.57
C GLU A 105 -0.13 6.23 -12.64
N HIS A 106 1.00 6.43 -11.94
CA HIS A 106 1.66 5.40 -11.14
C HIS A 106 2.04 5.93 -9.74
N PRO A 107 1.15 5.77 -8.73
CA PRO A 107 1.42 6.19 -7.36
C PRO A 107 2.43 5.27 -6.66
N PHE A 108 2.78 5.61 -5.42
CA PHE A 108 3.48 4.67 -4.55
C PHE A 108 2.67 3.39 -4.36
N GLN A 109 3.32 2.23 -4.41
CA GLN A 109 2.64 0.95 -4.31
C GLN A 109 2.28 0.54 -2.87
N PHE A 110 2.97 1.10 -1.86
CA PHE A 110 2.65 0.89 -0.45
C PHE A 110 2.78 2.20 0.34
N ALA A 111 1.81 2.44 1.22
CA ALA A 111 1.89 3.46 2.25
C ALA A 111 1.15 3.00 3.52
N TYR A 112 1.73 3.30 4.68
CA TYR A 112 1.12 3.08 5.99
C TYR A 112 1.02 4.40 6.74
N HIS A 113 -0.19 4.71 7.20
CA HIS A 113 -0.49 5.89 8.01
C HIS A 113 -1.10 5.47 9.34
N ARG A 114 -0.80 6.24 10.38
CA ARG A 114 -1.38 6.08 11.72
C ARG A 114 -1.63 7.44 12.33
N GLY A 115 -2.85 7.67 12.82
CA GLY A 115 -3.24 8.93 13.47
C GLY A 115 -3.00 10.16 12.58
N GLY A 116 -3.16 10.01 11.27
CA GLY A 116 -2.97 11.10 10.30
C GLY A 116 -1.52 11.33 9.86
N LEU A 117 -0.58 10.58 10.43
CA LEU A 117 0.84 10.70 10.12
C LEU A 117 1.30 9.52 9.28
N GLU A 118 2.03 9.84 8.22
CA GLU A 118 2.72 8.84 7.41
C GLU A 118 3.89 8.21 8.17
N GLN A 119 3.82 6.90 8.32
CA GLN A 119 4.85 6.13 9.00
C GLN A 119 5.85 5.58 7.99
N THR A 120 5.37 4.89 6.95
CA THR A 120 6.27 4.33 5.93
C THR A 120 5.60 4.29 4.57
N PHE A 121 6.39 4.50 3.51
CA PHE A 121 5.96 4.32 2.13
C PHE A 121 7.14 3.93 1.25
N PHE A 122 6.87 3.13 0.22
CA PHE A 122 7.84 2.74 -0.80
C PHE A 122 7.16 2.06 -2.00
N ASN A 123 7.94 1.88 -3.05
CA ASN A 123 7.60 1.02 -4.18
C ASN A 123 8.25 -0.36 -3.99
N PHE A 124 7.64 -1.39 -4.54
CA PHE A 124 8.13 -2.77 -4.40
C PHE A 124 8.22 -3.47 -5.74
N GLY A 125 8.97 -4.55 -5.81
CA GLY A 125 9.37 -5.16 -7.06
C GLY A 125 10.68 -4.57 -7.60
N ARG A 126 11.52 -5.40 -8.22
CA ARG A 126 12.78 -4.98 -8.87
C ARG A 126 13.70 -4.16 -7.95
N ARG A 127 13.80 -4.54 -6.67
CA ARG A 127 14.64 -3.92 -5.61
C ARG A 127 14.25 -2.52 -5.14
N ARG A 128 13.09 -2.00 -5.57
CA ARG A 128 12.60 -0.69 -5.14
C ARG A 128 12.34 -0.60 -3.64
N GLU A 129 12.16 -1.74 -2.96
CA GLU A 129 12.01 -1.84 -1.51
C GLU A 129 13.20 -1.25 -0.74
N SER A 130 14.37 -1.11 -1.38
CA SER A 130 15.57 -0.50 -0.76
C SER A 130 15.37 0.98 -0.43
N GLN A 131 14.37 1.61 -1.04
CA GLN A 131 14.12 3.05 -1.02
C GLN A 131 12.82 3.29 -0.24
N ARG A 132 12.93 3.61 1.05
CA ARG A 132 11.81 3.74 2.01
C ARG A 132 11.88 5.03 2.79
N GLY A 133 10.73 5.59 3.12
CA GLY A 133 10.60 6.94 3.66
C GLY A 133 9.37 7.05 4.54
N GLY A 134 9.20 8.19 5.18
CA GLY A 134 8.24 8.39 6.26
C GLY A 134 8.92 8.42 7.62
N ALA A 135 8.14 8.64 8.68
CA ALA A 135 8.67 8.78 10.04
C ALA A 135 9.32 7.50 10.60
N ALA A 136 8.90 6.35 10.10
CA ALA A 136 9.37 5.00 10.46
C ALA A 136 9.76 4.23 9.19
N ALA A 137 10.69 4.79 8.41
CA ALA A 137 11.16 4.21 7.13
C ALA A 137 11.77 2.80 7.27
N ASP A 138 12.13 2.40 8.48
CA ASP A 138 12.69 1.10 8.86
C ASP A 138 11.66 0.09 9.37
N LEU A 139 10.36 0.43 9.44
CA LEU A 139 9.29 -0.42 10.01
C LEU A 139 9.30 -1.89 9.55
N LEU A 140 9.66 -2.15 8.29
CA LEU A 140 9.68 -3.49 7.67
C LEU A 140 11.10 -3.95 7.30
N VAL A 141 12.15 -3.22 7.71
CA VAL A 141 13.51 -3.45 7.20
C VAL A 141 14.02 -4.84 7.58
N ARG A 142 13.67 -5.32 8.78
CA ARG A 142 14.13 -6.62 9.26
C ARG A 142 13.54 -7.75 8.44
N GLU A 143 12.22 -7.75 8.24
CA GLU A 143 11.53 -8.76 7.45
C GLU A 143 11.99 -8.74 5.97
N LEU A 144 12.27 -7.55 5.42
CA LEU A 144 12.80 -7.41 4.06
C LEU A 144 14.25 -7.92 3.93
N LEU A 145 15.08 -7.75 4.97
CA LEU A 145 16.45 -8.29 5.03
C LEU A 145 16.42 -9.81 5.19
N ASP A 146 15.61 -10.33 6.10
CA ASP A 146 15.47 -11.77 6.36
C ASP A 146 14.97 -12.52 5.11
N ALA A 147 14.16 -11.85 4.28
CA ALA A 147 13.69 -12.37 2.99
C ALA A 147 14.67 -12.17 1.82
N ALA A 148 15.86 -11.59 2.05
CA ALA A 148 16.84 -11.22 1.04
C ALA A 148 16.26 -10.36 -0.11
N ILE A 149 15.23 -9.54 0.18
CA ILE A 149 14.63 -8.61 -0.79
C ILE A 149 15.47 -7.32 -0.87
N VAL A 150 16.04 -6.90 0.26
CA VAL A 150 16.96 -5.77 0.38
C VAL A 150 18.27 -6.21 1.04
N GLY A 151 19.28 -5.34 1.02
CA GLY A 151 20.58 -5.62 1.63
C GLY A 151 21.61 -6.20 0.67
N ARG A 152 22.77 -6.57 1.23
CA ARG A 152 23.94 -7.04 0.46
C ARG A 152 23.68 -8.38 -0.23
N ASP A 153 22.88 -9.22 0.40
CA ASP A 153 22.60 -10.58 -0.04
C ASP A 153 21.42 -10.64 -1.02
N ALA A 154 20.80 -9.49 -1.32
CA ALA A 154 19.71 -9.40 -2.28
C ALA A 154 20.23 -9.66 -3.72
N PRO A 155 19.66 -10.64 -4.46
CA PRO A 155 20.13 -10.98 -5.81
C PRO A 155 20.10 -9.81 -6.80
N ASP A 156 21.06 -9.75 -7.73
CA ASP A 156 21.16 -8.69 -8.75
C ASP A 156 20.02 -8.73 -9.78
N PRO A 157 19.37 -7.60 -10.14
CA PRO A 157 18.27 -7.51 -11.12
C PRO A 157 18.47 -8.40 -12.36
N GLY A 158 17.53 -9.31 -12.64
CA GLY A 158 17.56 -10.19 -13.82
C GLY A 158 18.22 -11.56 -13.65
N ALA A 159 18.82 -11.89 -12.51
CA ALA A 159 19.31 -13.24 -12.21
C ALA A 159 18.21 -14.13 -11.59
N GLY A 160 17.66 -15.08 -12.35
CA GLY A 160 16.88 -16.23 -11.85
C GLY A 160 15.34 -16.05 -11.69
N PRO A 161 14.59 -17.17 -11.60
CA PRO A 161 13.12 -17.19 -11.58
C PRO A 161 12.48 -16.89 -10.21
N ASP A 162 13.21 -16.99 -9.10
CA ASP A 162 12.68 -16.82 -7.73
C ASP A 162 12.62 -15.35 -7.26
N ARG A 163 12.43 -14.45 -8.21
CA ARG A 163 12.66 -13.02 -8.02
C ARG A 163 11.38 -12.32 -7.59
N ASN A 164 11.45 -11.52 -6.52
CA ASN A 164 10.37 -10.61 -6.10
C ASN A 164 10.24 -9.42 -7.06
N ASP A 165 10.10 -9.68 -8.36
CA ASP A 165 10.01 -8.66 -9.41
C ASP A 165 8.62 -8.04 -9.50
N ASP A 166 7.59 -8.84 -9.20
CA ASP A 166 6.18 -8.43 -9.14
C ASP A 166 5.76 -7.89 -7.76
N GLY A 167 6.67 -7.92 -6.79
CA GLY A 167 6.44 -7.48 -5.42
C GLY A 167 5.57 -8.40 -4.57
N ALA A 168 5.18 -9.59 -5.07
CA ALA A 168 4.27 -10.48 -4.36
C ALA A 168 4.83 -10.94 -3.01
N HIS A 169 6.16 -11.14 -2.90
CA HIS A 169 6.80 -11.49 -1.63
C HIS A 169 6.73 -10.31 -0.64
N THR A 170 6.96 -9.09 -1.12
CA THR A 170 6.82 -7.88 -0.30
C THR A 170 5.39 -7.72 0.23
N VAL A 171 4.38 -7.98 -0.61
CA VAL A 171 2.97 -7.92 -0.17
C VAL A 171 2.65 -8.98 0.88
N ARG A 172 3.25 -10.19 0.80
CA ARG A 172 3.12 -11.20 1.88
C ARG A 172 3.70 -10.70 3.20
N ILE A 173 4.89 -10.09 3.18
CA ILE A 173 5.53 -9.52 4.37
C ILE A 173 4.65 -8.43 4.99
N ILE A 174 4.13 -7.51 4.16
CA ILE A 174 3.21 -6.46 4.61
C ILE A 174 1.95 -7.09 5.23
N ALA A 175 1.33 -8.04 4.54
CA ALA A 175 0.11 -8.69 5.02
C ALA A 175 0.32 -9.42 6.36
N ALA A 176 1.45 -10.12 6.51
CA ALA A 176 1.81 -10.80 7.74
C ALA A 176 2.10 -9.81 8.88
N HIS A 177 2.87 -8.76 8.63
CA HIS A 177 3.24 -7.76 9.64
C HIS A 177 2.02 -7.05 10.22
N PHE A 178 1.05 -6.65 9.39
CA PHE A 178 -0.15 -5.93 9.83
C PHE A 178 -1.34 -6.85 10.18
N GLY A 179 -1.24 -8.16 9.89
CA GLY A 179 -2.35 -9.09 10.00
C GLY A 179 -3.51 -8.73 9.07
N LEU A 180 -3.21 -8.40 7.81
CA LEU A 180 -4.22 -8.01 6.81
C LEU A 180 -5.05 -9.23 6.37
N PRO A 181 -6.38 -9.08 6.20
CA PRO A 181 -7.22 -10.19 5.79
C PRO A 181 -7.05 -10.56 4.30
N SER A 182 -7.32 -11.83 4.01
CA SER A 182 -7.44 -12.41 2.67
C SER A 182 -8.78 -13.15 2.61
N PRO A 183 -9.73 -12.79 1.72
CA PRO A 183 -9.67 -11.74 0.69
C PRO A 183 -9.57 -10.30 1.25
N PRO A 184 -9.15 -9.31 0.43
CA PRO A 184 -9.08 -9.30 -1.05
C PRO A 184 -7.72 -9.67 -1.64
N LEU A 185 -6.72 -9.95 -0.80
CA LEU A 185 -5.41 -10.39 -1.26
C LEU A 185 -5.48 -11.85 -1.73
N HIS A 186 -4.93 -12.16 -2.91
CA HIS A 186 -4.84 -13.52 -3.42
C HIS A 186 -3.43 -14.07 -3.21
N LEU A 187 -3.06 -14.22 -1.95
CA LEU A 187 -1.74 -14.72 -1.55
C LEU A 187 -1.86 -16.21 -1.18
N PRO A 188 -0.99 -17.09 -1.70
CA PRO A 188 -0.90 -18.45 -1.18
C PRO A 188 -0.48 -18.42 0.30
N SER A 189 -1.01 -19.35 1.08
CA SER A 189 -0.60 -19.58 2.48
C SER A 189 0.90 -19.86 2.55
N LEU A 190 1.56 -19.39 3.62
CA LEU A 190 2.97 -19.71 3.93
C LEU A 190 3.18 -21.22 4.09
#